data_AF-A0A0S8GT76-F1
#
_entry.id   AF-A0A0S8GT76-F1
#
_cell.length_a   1.000
_cell.length_b   1.000
_cell.length_c   1.000
_cell.angle_alpha   90.00
_cell.angle_beta   90.00
_cell.angle_gamma   90.00
#
_symmetry.space_group_name_H-M   'P 1'
#
loop_
_entity.id
_entity.type
_entity.pdbx_description
1 polymer ?
#
loop_
_entity_poly.entity_id
_entity_poly.type
_entity_poly.pdbx_seq_one_letter_code
_entity_poly.pdbx_strand_id
1 'polypeptide(L)'
;MKSIAEKCLEMTSLFEAELLVRLMLWNWEHPFADDEDFANGLLEGASGALRSASQGEQLIEGVPPTSLNFVAAVWYAEHCAVETAEAASETIEARKNWLSVVRRTLPSCFCDPSDLHQT
;
A
#
# COMPACT_ATOMS: atom_id res chain seq x y z
N MET A 1 -21.52 -11.54 -2.87
CA MET A 1 -21.11 -10.18 -3.30
C MET A 1 -19.60 -10.21 -3.36
N LYS A 2 -18.98 -9.97 -4.53
CA LYS A 2 -17.51 -10.04 -4.64
C LYS A 2 -16.87 -8.99 -3.73
N SER A 3 -15.77 -9.34 -3.07
CA SER A 3 -15.02 -8.40 -2.21
C SER A 3 -14.41 -7.27 -3.05
N ILE A 4 -14.07 -6.15 -2.42
CA ILE A 4 -13.34 -5.07 -3.10
C ILE A 4 -11.99 -5.60 -3.60
N ALA A 5 -11.32 -6.44 -2.81
CA ALA A 5 -10.09 -7.12 -3.20
C ALA A 5 -10.24 -7.95 -4.50
N GLU A 6 -11.32 -8.73 -4.64
CA GLU A 6 -11.60 -9.50 -5.87
C GLU A 6 -11.86 -8.59 -7.07
N LYS A 7 -12.56 -7.47 -6.89
CA LYS A 7 -12.81 -6.49 -7.96
C LYS A 7 -11.53 -5.75 -8.37
N CYS A 8 -10.66 -5.44 -7.42
CA CYS A 8 -9.35 -4.85 -7.70
C CYS A 8 -8.47 -5.84 -8.49
N LEU A 9 -8.44 -7.12 -8.09
CA LEU A 9 -7.76 -8.19 -8.82
C LEU A 9 -8.25 -8.36 -10.27
N GLU A 10 -9.55 -8.14 -10.52
CA GLU A 10 -10.14 -8.18 -11.88
C GLU A 10 -9.88 -6.90 -12.68
N MET A 11 -9.72 -5.74 -12.03
CA MET A 11 -9.57 -4.44 -12.70
C MET A 11 -8.13 -4.02 -12.96
N THR A 12 -7.16 -4.49 -12.17
CA THR A 12 -5.76 -4.17 -12.38
C THR A 12 -5.13 -5.25 -13.24
N SER A 13 -4.96 -4.96 -14.53
CA SER A 13 -3.88 -5.61 -15.27
C SER A 13 -2.54 -5.27 -14.57
N LEU A 14 -1.53 -6.11 -14.78
CA LEU A 14 -0.20 -5.91 -14.22
C LEU A 14 0.33 -4.47 -14.47
N PHE A 15 -0.01 -3.90 -15.62
CA PHE A 15 0.37 -2.54 -16.00
C PHE A 15 -0.23 -1.44 -15.10
N GLU A 16 -1.53 -1.48 -14.76
CA GLU A 16 -2.10 -0.43 -13.90
C GLU A 16 -1.54 -0.49 -12.47
N ALA A 17 -1.26 -1.69 -11.97
CA ALA A 17 -0.63 -1.89 -10.67
C ALA A 17 0.82 -1.34 -10.68
N GLU A 18 1.62 -1.70 -11.69
CA GLU A 18 2.97 -1.19 -11.88
C GLU A 18 3.00 0.34 -12.00
N LEU A 19 2.14 0.90 -12.85
CA LEU A 19 2.04 2.34 -13.06
C LEU A 19 1.64 3.06 -11.76
N LEU A 20 0.66 2.54 -11.02
CA LEU A 20 0.24 3.14 -9.77
C LEU A 20 1.36 3.10 -8.73
N VAL A 21 2.08 1.98 -8.59
CA VAL A 21 3.25 1.91 -7.69
C VAL A 21 4.29 2.96 -8.08
N ARG A 22 4.65 3.06 -9.36
CA ARG A 22 5.61 4.08 -9.83
C ARG A 22 5.13 5.50 -9.54
N LEU A 23 3.85 5.80 -9.77
CA LEU A 23 3.27 7.11 -9.46
C LEU A 23 3.31 7.40 -7.97
N MET A 24 2.98 6.43 -7.12
CA MET A 24 3.07 6.60 -5.66
C MET A 24 4.50 6.88 -5.21
N LEU A 25 5.48 6.16 -5.75
CA LEU A 25 6.89 6.35 -5.41
C LEU A 25 7.41 7.73 -5.85
N TRP A 26 7.16 8.12 -7.11
CA TRP A 26 7.64 9.41 -7.62
C TRP A 26 6.92 10.61 -7.02
N ASN A 27 5.58 10.58 -6.95
CA ASN A 27 4.79 11.75 -6.56
C ASN A 27 5.00 12.16 -5.09
N TRP A 28 5.44 11.23 -4.25
CA TRP A 28 5.79 11.51 -2.85
C TRP A 28 7.28 11.32 -2.55
N GLU A 29 8.12 11.31 -3.59
CA GLU A 29 9.59 11.37 -3.50
C GLU A 29 10.19 10.25 -2.61
N HIS A 30 9.79 9.01 -2.86
CA HIS A 30 10.38 7.86 -2.18
C HIS A 30 11.89 7.76 -2.48
N PRO A 31 12.77 7.46 -1.50
CA PRO A 31 14.22 7.39 -1.72
C PRO A 31 14.65 6.34 -2.76
N PHE A 32 13.79 5.37 -3.05
CA PHE A 32 14.00 4.31 -4.05
C PHE A 32 13.03 4.43 -5.23
N ALA A 33 12.56 5.62 -5.58
CA ALA A 33 11.53 5.77 -6.60
C ALA A 33 11.95 5.30 -8.01
N ASP A 34 13.24 5.41 -8.32
CA ASP A 34 13.81 4.98 -9.60
C ASP A 34 14.34 3.53 -9.57
N ASP A 35 14.28 2.86 -8.42
CA ASP A 35 14.73 1.48 -8.27
C ASP A 35 13.63 0.50 -8.71
N GLU A 36 13.86 -0.20 -9.82
CA GLU A 36 12.90 -1.14 -10.41
C GLU A 36 12.72 -2.39 -9.55
N ASP A 37 13.80 -2.90 -8.98
CA ASP A 37 13.76 -4.11 -8.14
C ASP A 37 12.99 -3.81 -6.84
N PHE A 38 13.17 -2.62 -6.29
CA PHE A 38 12.38 -2.16 -5.16
C PHE A 38 10.89 -2.04 -5.51
N ALA A 39 10.56 -1.43 -6.65
CA ALA A 39 9.16 -1.32 -7.10
C ALA A 39 8.51 -2.69 -7.33
N ASN A 40 9.25 -3.65 -7.89
CA ASN A 40 8.81 -5.03 -8.05
C ASN A 40 8.60 -5.73 -6.70
N GLY A 41 9.52 -5.55 -5.75
CA GLY A 41 9.37 -6.06 -4.38
C GLY A 41 8.13 -5.50 -3.67
N LEU A 42 7.81 -4.22 -3.87
CA LEU A 42 6.58 -3.63 -3.35
C LEU A 42 5.33 -4.23 -3.99
N LEU A 43 5.34 -4.50 -5.29
CA LEU A 43 4.22 -5.17 -5.96
C LEU A 43 3.98 -6.57 -5.41
N GLU A 44 5.05 -7.33 -5.19
CA GLU A 44 4.96 -8.67 -4.58
C GLU A 44 4.44 -8.59 -3.14
N GLY A 45 4.96 -7.67 -2.34
CA GLY A 45 4.49 -7.41 -0.97
C GLY A 45 3.03 -7.00 -0.91
N ALA A 46 2.59 -6.10 -1.80
CA ALA A 46 1.21 -5.66 -1.91
C ALA A 46 0.28 -6.82 -2.33
N SER A 47 0.71 -7.66 -3.27
CA SER A 47 -0.02 -8.87 -3.67
C SER A 47 -0.17 -9.86 -2.50
N GLY A 48 0.89 -10.04 -1.71
CA GLY A 48 0.86 -10.82 -0.47
C GLY A 48 -0.15 -10.26 0.54
N ALA A 49 -0.12 -8.96 0.78
CA ALA A 49 -1.04 -8.27 1.68
C ALA A 49 -2.51 -8.43 1.23
N LEU A 50 -2.80 -8.24 -0.05
CA LEU A 50 -4.14 -8.42 -0.60
C LEU A 50 -4.64 -9.87 -0.46
N ARG A 51 -3.74 -10.85 -0.66
CA ARG A 51 -4.06 -12.27 -0.44
C ARG A 51 -4.39 -12.54 1.02
N SER A 52 -3.57 -12.08 1.97
CA SER A 52 -3.85 -12.18 3.41
C SER A 52 -5.19 -11.54 3.79
N ALA A 53 -5.45 -10.32 3.30
CA ALA A 53 -6.71 -9.62 3.58
C ALA A 53 -7.93 -10.35 2.99
N SER A 54 -7.79 -10.94 1.79
CA SER A 54 -8.85 -11.80 1.20
C SER A 54 -9.15 -13.05 2.02
N GLN A 55 -8.22 -13.49 2.86
CA GLN A 55 -8.38 -14.60 3.80
C GLN A 55 -8.93 -14.13 5.16
N GLY A 56 -9.20 -12.84 5.32
CA GLY A 56 -9.79 -12.24 6.52
C GLY A 56 -8.79 -11.67 7.52
N GLU A 57 -7.51 -11.57 7.15
CA GLU A 57 -6.47 -10.99 8.02
C GLU A 57 -6.56 -9.46 8.05
N GLN A 58 -6.58 -8.87 9.25
CA GLN A 58 -6.50 -7.42 9.40
C GLN A 58 -5.05 -6.98 9.48
N LEU A 59 -4.59 -6.27 8.45
CA LEU A 59 -3.19 -5.85 8.31
C LEU A 59 -2.93 -4.43 8.81
N ILE A 60 -3.91 -3.53 8.65
CA ILE A 60 -3.81 -2.13 9.08
C ILE A 60 -4.90 -1.89 10.12
N GLU A 61 -4.51 -1.34 11.28
CA GLU A 61 -5.44 -0.96 12.32
C GLU A 61 -6.48 0.04 11.77
N GLY A 62 -7.76 -0.24 12.04
CA GLY A 62 -8.88 0.59 11.56
C GLY A 62 -9.30 0.33 10.11
N VAL A 63 -8.59 -0.53 9.37
CA VAL A 63 -8.99 -0.95 8.02
C VAL A 63 -9.51 -2.39 8.08
N PRO A 64 -10.81 -2.64 7.83
CA PRO A 64 -11.33 -4.00 7.72
C PRO A 64 -10.64 -4.78 6.59
N PRO A 65 -10.43 -6.10 6.72
CA PRO A 65 -9.81 -6.93 5.68
C PRO A 65 -10.50 -6.79 4.32
N THR A 66 -11.83 -6.70 4.31
CA THR A 66 -12.65 -6.55 3.11
C THR A 66 -12.53 -5.20 2.41
N SER A 67 -11.95 -4.22 3.11
CA SER A 67 -11.82 -2.83 2.68
C SER A 67 -10.38 -2.46 2.32
N LEU A 68 -9.43 -3.38 2.46
CA LEU A 68 -8.04 -3.16 2.04
C LEU A 68 -7.99 -2.99 0.51
N ASN A 69 -7.56 -1.82 0.08
CA ASN A 69 -7.33 -1.49 -1.33
C ASN A 69 -5.85 -1.55 -1.68
N PHE A 70 -5.54 -1.48 -2.98
CA PHE A 70 -4.17 -1.61 -3.49
C PHE A 70 -3.20 -0.54 -2.93
N VAL A 71 -3.62 0.72 -2.81
CA VAL A 71 -2.77 1.80 -2.24
C VAL A 71 -2.38 1.47 -0.80
N ALA A 72 -3.35 1.04 0.00
CA ALA A 72 -3.12 0.63 1.39
C ALA A 72 -2.24 -0.62 1.48
N ALA A 73 -2.37 -1.56 0.54
CA ALA A 73 -1.52 -2.75 0.47
C ALA A 73 -0.05 -2.40 0.13
N VAL A 74 0.18 -1.49 -0.81
CA VAL A 74 1.53 -0.98 -1.13
C VAL A 74 2.14 -0.26 0.08
N TRP A 75 1.35 0.58 0.75
CA TRP A 75 1.78 1.24 1.98
C TRP A 75 2.14 0.23 3.07
N TYR A 76 1.32 -0.81 3.26
CA TYR A 76 1.57 -1.85 4.26
C TYR A 76 2.83 -2.65 3.95
N ALA A 77 3.05 -3.01 2.69
CA ALA A 77 4.27 -3.70 2.26
C ALA A 77 5.53 -2.89 2.62
N GLU A 78 5.50 -1.58 2.35
CA GLU A 78 6.60 -0.69 2.71
C GLU A 78 6.75 -0.54 4.23
N HIS A 79 5.64 -0.42 4.96
CA HIS A 79 5.65 -0.36 6.42
C HIS A 79 6.35 -1.58 7.04
N CYS A 80 5.98 -2.79 6.62
CA CYS A 80 6.64 -4.02 7.07
C CYS A 80 8.13 -4.06 6.70
N ALA A 81 8.48 -3.62 5.49
CA ALA A 81 9.87 -3.57 5.05
C ALA A 81 10.70 -2.54 5.84
N VAL A 82 10.10 -1.43 6.29
CA VAL A 82 10.77 -0.42 7.14
C VAL A 82 10.96 -0.94 8.56
N GLU A 83 9.96 -1.60 9.14
CA GLU A 83 10.05 -2.16 10.49
C GLU A 83 11.08 -3.29 10.61
N THR A 84 11.33 -4.01 9.51
CA THR A 84 12.28 -5.14 9.49
C THR A 84 13.66 -4.76 8.94
N ALA A 85 13.84 -3.54 8.41
CA ALA A 85 15.09 -3.14 7.79
C ALA A 85 16.19 -2.77 8.81
N GLU A 86 17.35 -3.38 8.65
CA GLU A 86 18.62 -2.94 9.23
C GLU A 86 19.36 -2.00 8.26
N ALA A 87 18.77 -0.84 7.94
CA ALA A 87 19.37 0.14 7.03
C ALA A 87 19.99 1.34 7.78
N ALA A 88 20.76 2.16 7.07
CA ALA A 88 21.28 3.42 7.60
C ALA A 88 20.14 4.33 8.09
N SER A 89 20.33 4.98 9.25
CA SER A 89 19.28 5.74 9.94
C SER A 89 18.61 6.79 9.06
N GLU A 90 19.36 7.47 8.19
CA GLU A 90 18.83 8.53 7.32
C GLU A 90 17.86 8.01 6.25
N THR A 91 18.14 6.83 5.68
CA THR A 91 17.28 6.19 4.69
C THR A 91 15.98 5.69 5.32
N ILE A 92 16.05 5.15 6.55
CA ILE A 92 14.87 4.70 7.29
C ILE A 92 13.93 5.88 7.57
N GLU A 93 14.46 7.03 8.00
CA GLU A 93 13.63 8.20 8.30
C GLU A 93 12.97 8.78 7.04
N ALA A 94 13.65 8.77 5.88
CA ALA A 94 13.04 9.17 4.61
C ALA A 94 11.86 8.24 4.23
N ARG A 95 12.01 6.93 4.40
CA ARG A 95 10.95 5.94 4.14
C ARG A 95 9.77 6.09 5.11
N LYS A 96 10.02 6.31 6.40
CA LYS A 96 8.97 6.63 7.40
C LYS A 96 8.24 7.92 7.06
N ASN A 97 8.95 8.94 6.59
CA ASN A 97 8.34 10.18 6.14
C ASN A 97 7.42 9.94 4.94
N TRP A 98 7.86 9.13 3.96
CA TRP A 98 7.00 8.73 2.83
C TRP A 98 5.71 8.05 3.31
N LEU A 99 5.81 7.08 4.24
CA LEU A 99 4.63 6.41 4.82
C LEU A 99 3.65 7.41 5.45
N SER A 100 4.17 8.42 6.17
CA SER A 100 3.35 9.48 6.76
C SER A 100 2.66 10.34 5.70
N VAL A 101 3.39 10.76 4.66
CA VAL A 101 2.87 11.60 3.58
C VAL A 101 1.76 10.90 2.79
N VAL A 102 1.95 9.62 2.42
CA VAL A 102 0.94 8.83 1.71
C VAL A 102 -0.35 8.77 2.50
N ARG A 103 -0.28 8.39 3.78
CA ARG A 103 -1.45 8.22 4.64
C ARG A 103 -2.21 9.53 4.87
N ARG A 104 -1.50 10.65 4.99
CA ARG A 104 -2.10 11.99 5.12
C ARG A 104 -2.75 12.46 3.82
N THR A 105 -2.18 12.11 2.68
CA THR A 105 -2.66 12.59 1.36
C THR A 105 -3.87 11.81 0.86
N LEU A 106 -3.96 10.52 1.19
CA LEU A 106 -5.04 9.63 0.77
C LEU A 106 -5.74 8.98 1.97
N PRO A 107 -6.31 9.76 2.91
CA PRO A 107 -6.88 9.21 4.14
C PRO A 107 -8.03 8.22 3.89
N SER A 108 -8.80 8.42 2.81
CA SER A 108 -9.88 7.53 2.40
C SER A 108 -9.43 6.12 2.02
N CYS A 109 -8.14 5.93 1.71
CA CYS A 109 -7.58 4.60 1.46
C CYS A 109 -7.32 3.82 2.76
N PHE A 110 -7.38 4.45 3.92
CA PHE A 110 -7.01 3.88 5.23
C PHE A 110 -8.18 3.88 6.23
N CYS A 111 -9.41 3.78 5.74
CA CYS A 111 -10.61 3.67 6.57
C CYS A 111 -11.62 2.70 5.94
N ASP A 112 -12.68 2.36 6.68
CA ASP A 112 -13.84 1.69 6.09
C ASP A 112 -14.54 2.68 5.14
N PRO A 113 -14.80 2.32 3.87
CA PRO A 113 -15.59 3.15 2.96
C PRO A 113 -16.96 3.53 3.51
N SER A 114 -17.54 2.71 4.39
CA SER A 114 -18.82 2.98 5.07
C SER A 114 -18.78 4.21 5.97
N ASP A 115 -17.59 4.56 6.48
CA ASP A 115 -17.39 5.73 7.34
C ASP A 115 -17.35 7.04 6.52
N LEU A 116 -17.09 6.96 5.21
CA LEU A 116 -17.01 8.12 4.31
C LEU A 116 -18.38 8.69 3.92
N HIS A 117 -19.46 7.94 4.13
CA HIS A 117 -20.83 8.35 3.80
C HIS A 117 -21.58 9.04 4.94
N GLN A 118 -20.92 9.28 6.09
CA GLN A 118 -21.53 9.90 7.28
C GLN A 118 -21.25 11.40 7.43
N THR A 119 -20.65 12.04 6.42
CA THR A 119 -20.45 13.50 6.32
C THR A 119 -21.35 14.11 5.27
#